data_AF-K1SPH3-F1
#
_entry.id   AF-K1SPH3-F1
#
_cell.length_a   1.000
_cell.length_b   1.000
_cell.length_c   1.000
_cell.angle_alpha   90.00
_cell.angle_beta   90.00
_cell.angle_gamma   90.00
#
_symmetry.space_group_name_H-M   'P 1'
#
loop_
_entity.id
_entity.type
_entity.pdbx_description
1 polymer ?
#
loop_
_entity_poly.entity_id
_entity_poly.type
_entity_poly.pdbx_seq_one_letter_code
_entity_poly.pdbx_strand_id
1 'polypeptide(L)'
;MFMALGLVLYKLAVGRRSQKADWLALALIYAALWEISPVFGQTNLWMCGACNYLWATVGCCAFLLPWRYYLQQPFASTARMAAGMALAGLLAGWLSENTSAGMLVCLVLAGAVVFKRERRLPAWMATGLAGALVGFALLITARGNFNRASGFSDYDSLLTRYAMRFFACLNMLKDYALPLLFSFAIL
;
A
#
# COMPACT_ATOMS: atom_id res chain seq x y z
N MET A 1 -1.22 6.86 15.31
CA MET A 1 -1.20 6.22 13.97
C MET A 1 0.18 6.20 13.33
N PHE A 2 0.99 7.26 13.39
CA PHE A 2 2.34 7.25 12.83
C PHE A 2 3.22 6.12 13.41
N MET A 3 3.18 5.94 14.73
CA MET A 3 3.83 4.80 15.39
C MET A 3 3.29 3.43 14.93
N ALA A 4 1.98 3.35 14.66
CA ALA A 4 1.37 2.11 14.17
C ALA A 4 1.87 1.77 12.76
N LEU A 5 2.01 2.78 11.89
CA LEU A 5 2.55 2.59 10.54
C LEU A 5 3.99 2.04 10.60
N GLY A 6 4.86 2.63 11.41
CA GLY A 6 6.24 2.15 11.59
C GLY A 6 6.29 0.70 12.06
N LEU A 7 5.44 0.32 13.01
CA LEU A 7 5.36 -1.06 13.50
C LEU A 7 4.84 -2.05 12.45
N VAL A 8 3.85 -1.66 11.64
CA VAL A 8 3.32 -2.49 10.55
C VAL A 8 4.39 -2.70 9.47
N LEU A 9 5.11 -1.64 9.09
CA LEU A 9 6.22 -1.73 8.14
C LEU A 9 7.36 -2.61 8.69
N TYR A 10 7.67 -2.48 9.97
CA TYR A 10 8.64 -3.34 10.64
C TYR A 10 8.23 -4.82 10.58
N LYS A 11 6.96 -5.12 10.85
CA LYS A 11 6.41 -6.49 10.73
C LYS A 11 6.40 -6.99 9.28
N LEU A 12 6.20 -6.12 8.30
CA LEU A 12 6.33 -6.48 6.88
C LEU A 12 7.78 -6.80 6.49
N ALA A 13 8.74 -6.01 6.98
CA ALA A 13 10.16 -6.24 6.71
C ALA A 13 10.65 -7.55 7.33
N VAL A 14 10.48 -7.71 8.64
CA VAL A 14 11.01 -8.86 9.42
C VAL A 14 10.20 -10.15 9.15
N GLY A 15 8.89 -10.03 8.90
CA GLY A 15 7.99 -11.17 8.78
C GLY A 15 7.82 -11.93 10.11
N ARG A 16 7.80 -13.26 10.05
CA ARG A 16 7.72 -14.19 11.20
C ARG A 16 9.08 -14.53 11.84
N ARG A 17 10.18 -13.83 11.51
CA ARG A 17 11.48 -14.12 12.14
C ARG A 17 11.40 -13.83 13.64
N SER A 18 11.71 -14.84 14.46
CA SER A 18 11.69 -14.80 15.94
C SER A 18 12.99 -14.26 16.55
N GLN A 19 13.74 -13.42 15.83
CA GLN A 19 14.97 -12.83 16.37
C GLN A 19 14.64 -11.62 17.26
N LYS A 20 15.58 -11.24 18.15
CA LYS A 20 15.46 -10.07 19.02
C LYS A 20 15.01 -8.85 18.21
N ALA A 21 14.23 -7.96 18.84
CA ALA A 21 13.77 -6.74 18.20
C ALA A 21 14.96 -5.98 17.60
N ASP A 22 15.04 -5.97 16.27
CA ASP A 22 16.01 -5.19 15.52
C ASP A 22 15.63 -3.71 15.62
N TRP A 23 16.11 -3.06 16.69
CA TRP A 23 15.89 -1.64 16.96
C TRP A 23 16.49 -0.75 15.88
N LEU A 24 17.56 -1.20 15.21
CA LEU A 24 18.18 -0.45 14.12
C LEU A 24 17.24 -0.43 12.91
N ALA A 25 16.68 -1.58 12.53
CA ALA A 25 15.69 -1.64 11.44
C ALA A 25 14.45 -0.78 11.75
N LEU A 26 13.97 -0.78 12.99
CA LEU A 26 12.84 0.07 13.39
C LEU A 26 13.19 1.56 13.32
N ALA A 27 14.39 1.95 13.78
CA ALA A 27 14.87 3.33 13.70
C ALA A 27 15.01 3.80 12.24
N LEU A 28 15.57 2.96 11.37
CA LEU A 28 15.70 3.22 9.93
C LEU A 28 14.33 3.39 9.26
N ILE A 29 13.33 2.60 9.64
CA ILE A 29 11.96 2.75 9.12
C ILE A 29 11.37 4.10 9.51
N TYR A 30 11.51 4.53 10.76
CA TYR A 30 11.02 5.85 11.17
C TYR A 30 11.79 7.00 10.53
N ALA A 31 13.11 6.85 10.35
CA ALA A 31 13.91 7.82 9.60
C ALA A 31 13.46 7.92 8.14
N ALA A 32 13.18 6.79 7.49
CA ALA A 32 12.65 6.75 6.13
C ALA A 32 11.26 7.38 6.02
N LEU A 33 10.37 7.12 6.99
CA LEU A 33 9.04 7.74 7.06
C LEU A 33 9.12 9.26 7.27
N TRP A 34 10.12 9.72 8.03
CA TRP A 34 10.38 11.14 8.21
C TRP A 34 10.83 11.78 6.90
N GLU A 35 11.79 11.17 6.22
CA GLU A 35 12.37 11.68 4.95
C GLU A 35 11.34 11.72 3.81
N ILE A 36 10.57 10.63 3.61
CA ILE A 36 9.61 10.52 2.51
C ILE A 36 8.41 11.45 2.69
N SER A 37 8.18 12.01 3.89
CA SER A 37 6.98 12.80 4.17
C SER A 37 7.19 14.29 3.82
N PRO A 38 6.85 14.76 2.59
CA PRO A 38 7.19 16.11 2.12
C PRO A 38 6.56 17.22 2.97
N VAL A 39 5.39 16.96 3.57
CA VAL A 39 4.65 17.94 4.39
C VAL A 39 4.18 17.28 5.69
N PHE A 40 5.14 16.96 6.58
CA PHE A 40 4.88 16.19 7.79
C PHE A 40 3.70 16.70 8.64
N GLY A 41 3.61 18.01 8.84
CA GLY A 41 2.52 18.61 9.62
C GLY A 41 1.13 18.34 9.02
N GLN A 42 0.99 18.48 7.69
CA GLN A 42 -0.30 18.28 7.03
C GLN A 42 -0.67 16.80 6.88
N THR A 43 0.32 15.94 6.65
CA THR A 43 0.08 14.51 6.41
C THR A 43 -0.08 13.71 7.71
N ASN A 44 0.65 14.06 8.77
CA ASN A 44 0.73 13.25 9.99
C ASN A 44 0.07 13.89 11.22
N LEU A 45 0.09 15.23 11.34
CA LEU A 45 -0.40 15.94 12.53
C LEU A 45 -1.80 16.54 12.32
N TRP A 46 -2.08 17.03 11.12
CA TRP A 46 -3.39 17.59 10.78
C TRP A 46 -4.42 16.48 10.61
N MET A 47 -5.53 16.58 11.34
CA MET A 47 -6.57 15.55 11.41
C MET A 47 -7.04 15.08 10.03
N CYS A 48 -7.39 16.01 9.13
CA CYS A 48 -7.92 15.66 7.81
C CYS A 48 -6.89 14.91 6.96
N GLY A 49 -5.64 15.39 6.94
CA GLY A 49 -4.57 14.71 6.20
C GLY A 49 -4.18 13.38 6.83
N ALA A 50 -4.12 13.28 8.16
CA ALA A 50 -3.85 12.04 8.86
C ALA A 50 -4.91 10.98 8.54
N CYS A 51 -6.19 11.32 8.59
CA CYS A 51 -7.27 10.40 8.23
C CYS A 51 -7.17 9.93 6.77
N ASN A 52 -6.81 10.81 5.85
CA ASN A 52 -6.78 10.49 4.41
C ASN A 52 -5.53 9.70 3.97
N TYR A 53 -4.36 10.02 4.54
CA TYR A 53 -3.09 9.44 4.12
C TYR A 53 -2.57 8.43 5.13
N LEU A 54 -2.43 8.84 6.39
CA LEU A 54 -1.77 8.03 7.40
C LEU A 54 -2.61 6.80 7.79
N TRP A 55 -3.89 7.01 8.09
CA TRP A 55 -4.79 5.91 8.47
C TRP A 55 -5.03 4.95 7.30
N ALA A 56 -5.23 5.50 6.10
CA ALA A 56 -5.36 4.70 4.88
C ALA A 56 -4.13 3.83 4.63
N THR A 57 -2.93 4.39 4.81
CA THR A 57 -1.67 3.65 4.64
C THR A 57 -1.49 2.58 5.70
N VAL A 58 -1.79 2.86 6.97
CA VAL A 58 -1.78 1.83 8.02
C VAL A 58 -2.70 0.67 7.65
N GLY A 59 -3.94 0.94 7.24
CA GLY A 59 -4.91 -0.08 6.87
C GLY A 59 -4.46 -0.92 5.67
N CYS A 60 -3.98 -0.28 4.60
CA CYS A 60 -3.49 -0.96 3.40
C CYS A 60 -2.25 -1.82 3.70
N CYS A 61 -1.27 -1.27 4.43
CA CYS A 61 -0.07 -2.02 4.80
C CYS A 61 -0.38 -3.17 5.76
N ALA A 62 -1.31 -2.98 6.71
CA ALA A 62 -1.73 -4.04 7.61
C ALA A 62 -2.39 -5.20 6.86
N PHE A 63 -3.19 -4.91 5.82
CA PHE A 63 -3.80 -5.92 4.96
C PHE A 63 -2.78 -6.76 4.18
N LEU A 64 -1.57 -6.23 3.93
CA LEU A 64 -0.48 -6.98 3.29
C LEU A 64 0.22 -7.97 4.24
N LEU A 65 0.06 -7.86 5.56
CA LEU A 65 0.76 -8.72 6.52
C LEU A 65 0.47 -10.23 6.35
N PRO A 66 -0.80 -10.68 6.22
CA PRO A 66 -1.10 -12.10 5.99
C PRO A 66 -0.44 -12.65 4.72
N TRP A 67 -0.41 -11.84 3.65
CA TRP A 67 0.24 -12.17 2.37
C TRP A 67 1.74 -12.35 2.54
N ARG A 68 2.39 -11.41 3.24
CA ARG A 68 3.81 -11.47 3.57
C ARG A 68 4.17 -12.71 4.40
N TYR A 69 3.32 -13.09 5.35
CA TYR A 69 3.54 -14.27 6.19
C TYR A 69 3.34 -15.57 5.43
N TYR A 70 2.36 -15.64 4.53
CA TYR A 70 2.14 -16.82 3.68
C TYR A 70 3.31 -17.05 2.72
N LEU A 71 3.83 -16.01 2.09
CA LEU A 71 5.01 -16.08 1.23
C LEU A 71 6.24 -16.65 1.98
N GLN A 72 6.34 -16.37 3.27
CA GLN A 72 7.40 -16.86 4.13
C GLN A 72 7.23 -18.33 4.50
N GLN A 73 6.04 -18.68 4.99
CA GLN A 73 5.65 -20.05 5.33
C GLN A 73 4.16 -20.23 5.05
N PRO A 74 3.80 -21.09 4.08
CA PRO A 74 2.41 -21.41 3.80
C PRO A 74 1.72 -21.97 5.04
N PHE A 75 0.44 -21.62 5.23
CA PHE A 75 -0.38 -22.11 6.33
C PHE A 75 -1.78 -22.47 5.83
N ALA A 76 -2.44 -23.37 6.55
CA ALA A 76 -3.77 -23.83 6.18
C ALA A 76 -4.81 -22.71 6.26
N SER A 77 -5.66 -22.61 5.24
CA SER A 77 -6.73 -21.61 5.19
C SER A 77 -8.08 -22.21 5.55
N THR A 78 -8.86 -21.52 6.36
CA THR A 78 -10.24 -21.88 6.69
C THR A 78 -11.23 -21.00 5.92
N ALA A 79 -12.46 -21.48 5.67
CA ALA A 79 -13.53 -20.68 5.04
C ALA A 79 -13.79 -19.35 5.78
N ARG A 80 -13.74 -19.35 7.11
CA ARG A 80 -13.84 -18.12 7.94
C ARG A 80 -12.74 -17.10 7.61
N MET A 81 -11.52 -17.56 7.36
CA MET A 81 -10.42 -16.69 6.96
C MET A 81 -10.65 -16.11 5.56
N ALA A 82 -11.19 -16.89 4.62
CA ALA A 82 -11.51 -16.40 3.29
C ALA A 82 -12.60 -15.32 3.31
N ALA A 83 -13.64 -15.50 4.13
CA ALA A 83 -14.68 -14.49 4.33
C ALA A 83 -14.13 -13.22 5.01
N GLY A 84 -13.32 -13.39 6.06
CA GLY A 84 -12.67 -12.27 6.76
C GLY A 84 -11.73 -11.48 5.84
N MET A 85 -10.98 -12.17 4.99
CA MET A 85 -10.09 -11.52 4.02
C MET A 85 -10.85 -10.80 2.91
N ALA A 86 -12.03 -11.30 2.51
CA ALA A 86 -12.89 -10.60 1.55
C ALA A 86 -13.37 -9.25 2.11
N LEU A 87 -13.87 -9.25 3.36
CA LEU A 87 -14.31 -8.02 4.03
C LEU A 87 -13.13 -7.07 4.31
N ALA A 88 -12.01 -7.59 4.81
CA ALA A 88 -10.82 -6.79 5.04
C ALA A 88 -10.27 -6.19 3.74
N GLY A 89 -10.32 -6.96 2.64
CA GLY A 89 -9.96 -6.48 1.31
C GLY A 89 -10.88 -5.37 0.85
N LEU A 90 -12.20 -5.54 0.98
CA LEU A 90 -13.20 -4.51 0.65
C LEU A 90 -12.91 -3.19 1.37
N LEU A 91 -12.69 -3.25 2.68
CA LEU A 91 -12.38 -2.07 3.47
C LEU A 91 -11.05 -1.45 3.06
N ALA A 92 -9.99 -2.24 2.90
CA ALA A 92 -8.66 -1.76 2.52
C ALA A 92 -8.64 -1.13 1.11
N GLY A 93 -9.40 -1.69 0.17
CA GLY A 93 -9.56 -1.14 -1.18
C GLY A 93 -10.30 0.20 -1.21
N TRP A 94 -11.12 0.48 -0.20
CA TRP A 94 -11.93 1.69 -0.10
C TRP A 94 -11.23 2.85 0.66
N LEU A 95 -10.03 2.65 1.20
CA LEU A 95 -9.40 3.64 2.06
C LEU A 95 -8.88 4.88 1.31
N SER A 96 -8.13 4.69 0.22
CA SER A 96 -7.51 5.82 -0.49
C SER A 96 -7.11 5.44 -1.91
N GLU A 97 -7.39 6.29 -2.89
CA GLU A 97 -7.20 5.98 -4.31
C GLU A 97 -5.76 5.61 -4.65
N ASN A 98 -4.81 6.41 -4.17
CA ASN A 98 -3.40 6.18 -4.48
C ASN A 98 -2.86 4.97 -3.71
N THR A 99 -3.09 4.93 -2.40
CA THR A 99 -2.52 3.90 -1.53
C THR A 99 -3.14 2.52 -1.78
N SER A 100 -4.46 2.45 -2.00
CA SER A 100 -5.15 1.20 -2.32
C SER A 100 -4.74 0.68 -3.71
N ALA A 101 -4.46 1.55 -4.70
CA ALA A 101 -3.90 1.13 -5.98
C ALA A 101 -2.51 0.50 -5.82
N GLY A 102 -1.62 1.13 -5.04
CA GLY A 102 -0.31 0.57 -4.72
C GLY A 102 -0.41 -0.79 -4.01
N MET A 103 -1.34 -0.92 -3.06
CA MET A 103 -1.64 -2.18 -2.39
C MET A 103 -2.11 -3.26 -3.38
N LEU A 104 -3.02 -2.94 -4.32
CA LEU A 104 -3.50 -3.90 -5.33
C LEU A 104 -2.35 -4.45 -6.18
N VAL A 105 -1.39 -3.61 -6.59
CA VAL A 105 -0.20 -4.05 -7.30
C VAL A 105 0.59 -5.06 -6.46
N CYS A 106 0.83 -4.76 -5.19
CA CYS A 106 1.51 -5.68 -4.26
C CYS A 106 0.76 -7.02 -4.12
N LEU A 107 -0.57 -7.01 -4.05
CA LEU A 107 -1.39 -8.23 -3.96
C LEU A 107 -1.29 -9.08 -5.22
N VAL A 108 -1.35 -8.47 -6.40
CA VAL A 108 -1.20 -9.17 -7.69
C VAL A 108 0.18 -9.79 -7.81
N LEU A 109 1.24 -9.05 -7.47
CA LEU A 109 2.61 -9.57 -7.48
C LEU A 109 2.80 -10.73 -6.49
N ALA A 110 2.31 -10.57 -5.25
CA ALA A 110 2.37 -11.63 -4.24
C ALA A 110 1.58 -12.88 -4.67
N GLY A 111 0.40 -12.70 -5.26
CA GLY A 111 -0.41 -13.76 -5.83
C GLY A 111 0.29 -14.47 -6.99
N ALA A 112 0.93 -13.73 -7.89
CA ALA A 112 1.68 -14.30 -9.01
C ALA A 112 2.87 -15.15 -8.52
N VAL A 113 3.59 -14.70 -7.48
CA VAL A 113 4.69 -15.47 -6.87
C VAL A 113 4.17 -16.77 -6.25
N VAL A 114 3.06 -16.72 -5.50
CA VAL A 114 2.44 -17.94 -4.92
C VAL A 114 1.96 -18.89 -6.01
N PHE A 115 1.28 -18.37 -7.03
CA PHE A 115 0.80 -19.18 -8.15
C PHE A 115 1.95 -19.87 -8.90
N LYS A 116 3.08 -19.17 -9.09
CA LYS A 116 4.28 -19.76 -9.70
C LYS A 116 4.88 -20.88 -8.86
N ARG A 117 4.88 -20.74 -7.52
CA ARG A 117 5.48 -21.70 -6.58
C ARG A 117 4.59 -22.92 -6.33
N GLU A 118 3.29 -22.72 -6.12
CA GLU A 118 2.36 -23.74 -5.62
C GLU A 118 1.36 -24.21 -6.67
N ARG A 119 1.29 -23.54 -7.84
CA ARG A 119 0.31 -23.77 -8.92
C ARG A 119 -1.16 -23.64 -8.51
N ARG A 120 -1.41 -23.25 -7.26
CA ARG A 120 -2.74 -23.04 -6.68
C ARG A 120 -2.72 -21.78 -5.83
N LEU A 121 -3.77 -20.97 -5.96
CA LEU A 121 -3.99 -19.81 -5.13
C LEU A 121 -4.95 -20.20 -3.99
N PRO A 122 -4.56 -20.02 -2.72
CA PRO A 122 -5.45 -20.23 -1.60
C PRO A 122 -6.72 -19.38 -1.72
N ALA A 123 -7.87 -19.94 -1.34
CA ALA A 123 -9.16 -19.28 -1.45
C ALA A 123 -9.17 -17.90 -0.78
N TRP A 124 -8.51 -17.74 0.38
CA TRP A 124 -8.44 -16.46 1.10
C TRP A 124 -7.66 -15.37 0.37
N MET A 125 -6.65 -15.72 -0.44
CA MET A 125 -5.91 -14.75 -1.25
C MET A 125 -6.77 -14.28 -2.42
N ALA A 126 -7.48 -15.21 -3.07
CA ALA A 126 -8.40 -14.90 -4.14
C ALA A 126 -9.57 -14.03 -3.67
N THR A 127 -10.22 -14.40 -2.55
CA THR A 127 -11.33 -13.61 -2.00
C THR A 127 -10.87 -12.26 -1.44
N GLY A 128 -9.68 -12.19 -0.85
CA GLY A 128 -9.09 -10.93 -0.39
C GLY A 128 -8.77 -9.97 -1.53
N LEU A 129 -8.21 -10.47 -2.64
CA LEU A 129 -7.97 -9.68 -3.84
C LEU A 129 -9.29 -9.23 -4.49
N ALA A 130 -10.27 -10.13 -4.60
CA ALA A 130 -11.59 -9.79 -5.13
C ALA A 130 -12.27 -8.71 -4.29
N GLY A 131 -12.23 -8.83 -2.96
CA GLY A 131 -12.73 -7.80 -2.04
C GLY A 131 -12.04 -6.46 -2.25
N ALA A 132 -10.70 -6.45 -2.34
CA ALA A 132 -9.94 -5.23 -2.57
C ALA A 132 -10.27 -4.56 -3.92
N LEU A 133 -10.46 -5.33 -4.99
CA LEU A 133 -10.89 -4.82 -6.28
C LEU A 133 -12.29 -4.20 -6.21
N VAL A 134 -13.23 -4.85 -5.53
CA VAL A 134 -14.58 -4.30 -5.33
C VAL A 134 -14.54 -3.01 -4.52
N GLY A 135 -13.78 -2.99 -3.42
CA GLY A 135 -13.63 -1.80 -2.57
C GLY A 135 -13.02 -0.63 -3.32
N PHE A 136 -12.01 -0.91 -4.14
CA PHE A 136 -11.38 0.08 -5.00
C PHE A 136 -12.31 0.59 -6.11
N ALA A 137 -13.09 -0.30 -6.73
CA ALA A 137 -14.08 0.09 -7.73
C ALA A 137 -15.17 0.99 -7.13
N LEU A 138 -15.66 0.68 -5.92
CA LEU A 138 -16.61 1.53 -5.19
C LEU A 138 -16.03 2.91 -4.89
N LEU A 139 -14.76 2.98 -4.52
CA LEU A 139 -14.06 4.24 -4.26
C LEU A 139 -13.98 5.10 -5.54
N ILE A 140 -13.51 4.52 -6.66
CA ILE A 140 -13.36 5.26 -7.92
C ILE A 140 -14.71 5.69 -8.50
N THR A 141 -15.72 4.84 -8.40
CA THR A 141 -17.05 5.11 -8.97
C THR A 141 -17.91 6.02 -8.11
N ALA A 142 -17.41 6.45 -6.93
CA ALA A 142 -18.11 7.39 -6.09
C ALA A 142 -18.39 8.69 -6.85
N ARG A 143 -19.66 9.12 -6.89
CA ARG A 143 -20.13 10.31 -7.63
C ARG A 143 -19.35 11.59 -7.35
N GLY A 144 -18.82 11.75 -6.12
CA GLY A 144 -17.97 12.88 -5.76
C GLY A 144 -16.69 12.97 -6.59
N ASN A 145 -16.16 11.84 -7.07
CA ASN A 145 -14.96 11.81 -7.89
C ASN A 145 -15.23 12.31 -9.32
N PHE A 146 -16.35 11.90 -9.90
CA PHE A 146 -16.77 12.36 -11.22
C PHE A 146 -17.08 13.86 -11.25
N ASN A 147 -17.72 14.39 -10.21
CA ASN A 147 -18.02 15.83 -10.10
C ASN A 147 -16.76 16.69 -9.94
N ARG A 148 -15.68 16.14 -9.38
CA ARG A 148 -14.37 16.81 -9.32
C ARG A 148 -13.65 16.72 -10.66
N ALA A 149 -13.74 15.58 -11.35
CA ALA A 149 -13.13 15.39 -12.67
C ALA A 149 -13.77 16.30 -13.74
N SER A 150 -15.08 16.59 -13.67
CA SER A 150 -15.77 17.48 -14.61
C SER A 150 -15.35 18.96 -14.53
N GLY A 151 -14.65 19.36 -13.47
CA GLY A 151 -14.10 20.72 -13.32
C GLY A 151 -12.74 20.92 -14.00
N PHE A 152 -12.08 19.84 -14.44
CA PHE A 152 -10.76 19.90 -15.08
C PHE A 152 -10.90 19.62 -16.58
N SER A 153 -11.02 20.70 -17.37
CA SER A 153 -10.91 20.66 -18.82
C SER A 153 -9.43 20.56 -19.21
N ASP A 154 -8.86 19.35 -19.14
CA ASP A 154 -7.51 19.10 -19.64
C ASP A 154 -7.54 19.10 -21.18
N TYR A 155 -7.07 20.19 -21.80
CA TYR A 155 -6.93 20.34 -23.26
C TYR A 155 -5.71 19.62 -23.85
N ASP A 156 -4.94 18.90 -23.03
CA ASP A 156 -3.72 18.20 -23.46
C ASP A 156 -4.01 16.81 -24.05
N SER A 157 -3.19 16.41 -25.02
CA SER A 157 -3.21 15.05 -25.56
C SER A 157 -2.97 14.00 -24.45
N LEU A 158 -3.62 12.84 -24.56
CA LEU A 158 -3.48 11.75 -23.57
C LEU A 158 -2.02 11.39 -23.29
N LEU A 159 -1.18 11.36 -24.34
CA LEU A 159 0.24 11.04 -24.23
C LEU A 159 1.00 12.08 -23.41
N THR A 160 0.76 13.37 -23.68
CA THR A 160 1.39 14.48 -22.94
C THR A 160 1.03 14.42 -21.46
N ARG A 161 -0.22 14.11 -21.13
CA ARG A 161 -0.70 14.00 -19.75
C ARG A 161 0.01 12.90 -18.97
N TYR A 162 0.15 11.70 -19.55
CA TYR A 162 0.86 10.60 -18.90
C TYR A 162 2.35 10.88 -18.78
N ALA A 163 2.99 11.46 -19.81
CA ALA A 163 4.38 11.84 -19.77
C ALA A 163 4.67 12.86 -18.66
N MET A 164 3.87 13.93 -18.56
CA MET A 164 3.98 14.94 -17.51
C MET A 164 3.82 14.35 -16.11
N ARG A 165 2.82 13.48 -15.91
CA ARG A 165 2.63 12.78 -14.63
C ARG A 165 3.80 11.87 -14.29
N PHE A 166 4.35 11.16 -15.26
CA PHE A 166 5.51 10.31 -15.07
C PHE A 166 6.74 11.12 -14.65
N PHE A 167 7.04 12.22 -15.35
CA PHE A 167 8.15 13.12 -14.97
C PHE A 167 7.93 13.77 -13.61
N ALA A 168 6.70 14.14 -13.26
CA ALA A 168 6.38 14.66 -11.93
C ALA A 168 6.67 13.62 -10.84
N CYS A 169 6.29 12.35 -11.05
CA CYS A 169 6.63 11.26 -10.13
C CYS A 169 8.16 11.07 -10.01
N LEU A 170 8.90 11.13 -11.12
CA LEU A 170 10.36 11.02 -11.10
C LEU A 170 11.01 12.17 -10.31
N ASN A 171 10.55 13.40 -10.52
CA ASN A 171 11.04 14.56 -9.79
C ASN A 171 10.72 14.46 -8.30
N MET A 172 9.50 14.06 -7.92
CA MET A 172 9.17 13.81 -6.51
C MET A 172 10.04 12.73 -5.88
N LEU A 173 10.35 11.66 -6.60
CA LEU A 173 11.23 10.60 -6.11
C LEU A 173 12.65 11.12 -5.91
N LYS A 174 13.14 11.96 -6.83
CA LYS A 174 14.43 12.62 -6.71
C LYS A 174 14.47 13.57 -5.50
N ASP A 175 13.44 14.37 -5.29
CA ASP A 175 13.46 15.42 -4.28
C ASP A 175 13.24 14.87 -2.85
N TYR A 176 12.46 13.81 -2.69
CA TYR A 176 12.04 13.29 -1.37
C TYR A 176 12.52 11.88 -1.03
N ALA A 177 13.16 11.17 -1.97
CA ALA A 177 13.62 9.80 -1.74
C ALA A 177 15.07 9.54 -2.20
N LEU A 178 15.82 10.58 -2.56
CA LEU A 178 17.22 10.45 -3.00
C LEU A 178 18.09 9.61 -2.04
N PRO A 179 18.08 9.87 -0.71
CA PRO A 179 18.92 9.11 0.22
C PRO A 179 18.52 7.62 0.29
N LEU A 180 17.22 7.35 0.14
CA LEU A 180 16.68 5.99 0.11
C LEU A 180 17.02 5.26 -1.20
N LEU A 181 16.97 5.97 -2.32
CA LEU A 181 17.41 5.43 -3.62
C LEU A 181 18.89 5.06 -3.60
N PHE A 182 19.74 5.92 -3.04
CA PHE A 182 21.18 5.62 -2.90
C PHE A 182 21.43 4.44 -1.98
N SER A 183 20.77 4.37 -0.82
CA SER A 183 20.91 3.22 0.06
C SER A 183 20.41 1.92 -0.57
N PHE A 184 19.35 1.95 -1.37
CA PHE A 184 18.88 0.79 -2.13
C PHE A 184 19.87 0.37 -3.22
N ALA A 185 20.51 1.31 -3.92
CA ALA A 185 21.49 0.99 -4.97
C ALA A 185 22.81 0.39 -4.43
N ILE A 186 23.12 0.62 -3.16
CA ILE A 186 24.33 0.11 -2.50
C ILE A 186 24.12 -1.29 -1.88
N LEU A 187 22.87 -1.68 -1.61
CA LEU A 187 22.47 -2.97 -1.04
C LEU A 187 22.35 -4.08 -2.10
#